data_AF-A0A290Z5Z0-F1
#
_entry.id   AF-A0A290Z5Z0-F1
#
_cell.length_a   1.000
_cell.length_b   1.000
_cell.length_c   1.000
_cell.angle_alpha   90.00
_cell.angle_beta   90.00
_cell.angle_gamma   90.00
#
_symmetry.space_group_name_H-M   'P 1'
#
loop_
_entity.id
_entity.type
_entity.pdbx_description
1 polymer ?
#
loop_
_entity_poly.entity_id
_entity_poly.type
_entity_poly.pdbx_seq_one_letter_code
_entity_poly.pdbx_strand_id
1 'polypeptide(L)'
;MRPVLLLDADGPLNPFAAGADAKPPGFVEHLFRLRGWSRRRPLRMWLNPDHEAALLDAAGDAELVWATTWGHQANTVVGPAIGLPNLRVVECGSTGGGWKYDAVARFAWQRPLVWLDDDFDLYPTARDAFPAKRADVPTALVRVDPRTGLTEEHLAEVRRHLA
;
A
#
# COMPACT_ATOMS: atom_id res chain seq x y z
N MET A 1 0.80 -19.43 -11.25
CA MET A 1 0.01 -18.18 -11.23
C MET A 1 0.91 -17.06 -10.76
N ARG A 2 0.85 -15.87 -11.37
CA ARG A 2 1.70 -14.73 -10.99
C ARG A 2 1.35 -14.25 -9.56
N PRO A 3 2.30 -14.16 -8.61
CA PRO A 3 2.04 -13.57 -7.29
C PRO A 3 1.54 -12.13 -7.38
N VAL A 4 1.00 -11.60 -6.28
CA VAL A 4 0.54 -10.21 -6.17
C VAL A 4 1.26 -9.53 -5.02
N LEU A 5 1.78 -8.33 -5.27
CA LEU A 5 2.19 -7.38 -4.25
C LEU A 5 1.16 -6.26 -4.17
N LEU A 6 0.39 -6.22 -3.10
CA LEU A 6 -0.58 -5.17 -2.83
C LEU A 6 0.04 -4.05 -2.01
N LEU A 7 -0.28 -2.82 -2.41
CA LEU A 7 0.31 -1.61 -1.83
C LEU A 7 -0.78 -0.60 -1.47
N ASP A 8 -0.85 -0.24 -0.19
CA ASP A 8 -1.52 1.00 0.21
C ASP A 8 -0.62 2.24 0.02
N ALA A 9 -1.22 3.40 -0.18
CA ALA A 9 -0.53 4.67 -0.32
C ALA A 9 -0.29 5.34 1.04
N ASP A 10 -1.34 5.56 1.82
CA ASP A 10 -1.23 6.16 3.15
C ASP A 10 -0.71 5.10 4.13
N GLY A 11 0.28 5.46 4.94
CA GLY A 11 1.03 4.51 5.74
C GLY A 11 2.31 4.10 5.01
N PRO A 12 2.28 3.13 4.06
CA PRO A 12 3.48 2.66 3.36
C PRO A 12 4.24 3.72 2.57
N LEU A 13 3.57 4.45 1.67
CA LEU A 13 4.22 5.47 0.84
C LEU A 13 4.19 6.86 1.46
N ASN A 14 3.16 7.16 2.23
CA ASN A 14 2.96 8.44 2.89
C ASN A 14 2.88 8.24 4.41
N PRO A 15 3.98 8.43 5.15
CA PRO A 15 4.00 8.30 6.61
C PRO A 15 3.27 9.50 7.26
N PHE A 16 1.95 9.54 7.11
CA PHE A 16 1.11 10.66 7.50
C PHE A 16 1.06 10.88 9.02
N ALA A 17 1.41 9.85 9.81
CA ALA A 17 1.45 9.92 11.27
C ALA A 17 2.83 10.34 11.82
N ALA A 18 3.83 10.54 10.95
CA ALA A 18 5.13 11.04 11.36
C ALA A 18 4.99 12.43 12.02
N GLY A 19 5.71 12.63 13.13
CA GLY A 19 5.78 13.94 13.77
C GLY A 19 6.37 14.99 12.82
N ALA A 20 6.02 16.27 13.03
CA ALA A 20 6.47 17.36 12.14
C ALA A 20 8.01 17.43 11.99
N ASP A 21 8.74 17.15 13.07
CA ASP A 21 10.22 17.11 13.09
C ASP A 21 10.78 15.68 12.93
N ALA A 22 9.91 14.69 12.75
CA ALA A 22 10.24 13.26 12.68
C ALA A 22 9.98 12.66 11.29
N LYS A 23 10.02 13.51 10.25
CA LYS A 23 9.91 13.06 8.86
C LYS A 23 11.03 12.05 8.55
N PRO A 24 10.70 10.84 8.07
CA PRO A 24 11.73 9.85 7.77
C PRO A 24 12.68 10.32 6.66
N PRO A 25 13.98 9.93 6.70
CA PRO A 25 14.95 10.28 5.67
C PRO A 25 14.51 9.85 4.26
N GLY A 26 14.87 10.63 3.24
CA GLY A 26 14.58 10.33 1.84
C GLY A 26 13.19 10.80 1.35
N PHE A 27 12.23 10.99 2.26
CA PHE A 27 10.93 11.53 1.87
C PHE A 27 11.06 13.01 1.45
N VAL A 28 10.20 13.46 0.54
CA VAL A 28 10.09 14.85 0.07
C VAL A 28 8.63 15.31 0.16
N GLU A 29 8.40 16.61 0.29
CA GLU A 29 7.04 17.15 0.42
C GLU A 29 6.38 17.30 -0.95
N HIS A 30 5.13 16.83 -1.04
CA HIS A 30 4.23 17.07 -2.17
C HIS A 30 2.95 17.75 -1.70
N LEU A 31 2.52 18.77 -2.45
CA LEU A 31 1.30 19.52 -2.19
C LEU A 31 0.31 19.33 -3.35
N PHE A 32 -0.74 18.55 -3.12
CA PHE A 32 -1.72 18.22 -4.13
C PHE A 32 -3.00 19.05 -3.99
N ARG A 33 -3.49 19.60 -5.11
CA ARG A 33 -4.80 20.25 -5.19
C ARG A 33 -5.83 19.28 -5.76
N LEU A 34 -6.49 18.56 -4.87
CA LEU A 34 -7.45 17.53 -5.24
C LEU A 34 -8.88 18.05 -5.21
N ARG A 35 -9.68 17.66 -6.21
CA ARG A 35 -11.12 17.90 -6.20
C ARG A 35 -11.74 17.13 -5.03
N GLY A 36 -12.55 17.80 -4.21
CA GLY A 36 -13.23 17.18 -3.06
C GLY A 36 -12.44 17.23 -1.74
N TRP A 37 -11.17 17.64 -1.74
CA TRP A 37 -10.38 17.79 -0.52
C TRP A 37 -10.65 19.13 0.18
N SER A 38 -10.02 20.20 -0.29
CA SER A 38 -10.20 21.55 0.24
C SER A 38 -9.90 22.57 -0.84
N ARG A 39 -10.75 23.60 -0.92
CA ARG A 39 -10.54 24.72 -1.84
C ARG A 39 -9.42 25.66 -1.38
N ARG A 40 -9.03 25.60 -0.10
CA ARG A 40 -8.08 26.55 0.51
C ARG A 40 -6.74 25.93 0.86
N ARG A 41 -6.71 24.66 1.25
CA ARG A 41 -5.49 23.98 1.71
C ARG A 41 -5.18 22.81 0.77
N PRO A 42 -3.97 22.74 0.18
CA PRO A 42 -3.56 21.53 -0.53
C PRO A 42 -3.52 20.35 0.44
N LEU A 43 -3.68 19.13 -0.08
CA LEU A 43 -3.32 17.93 0.66
C LEU A 43 -1.79 17.83 0.65
N ARG A 44 -1.20 17.72 1.83
CA ARG A 44 0.24 17.48 1.98
C ARG A 44 0.47 15.98 2.11
N MET A 45 1.41 15.46 1.32
CA MET A 45 1.96 14.12 1.48
C MET A 45 3.48 14.21 1.55
N TRP A 46 4.09 13.27 2.27
CA TRP A 46 5.53 13.04 2.20
C TRP A 46 5.74 11.75 1.43
N LEU A 47 6.47 11.79 0.32
CA LEU A 47 6.69 10.62 -0.53
C LEU A 47 8.19 10.48 -0.79
N ASN A 48 8.69 9.26 -0.92
CA ASN A 48 10.09 9.00 -1.23
C ASN A 48 10.22 8.55 -2.70
N PRO A 49 10.94 9.28 -3.56
CA PRO A 49 11.13 8.91 -4.96
C PRO A 49 11.88 7.58 -5.12
N ASP A 50 12.74 7.21 -4.17
CA ASP A 50 13.49 5.95 -4.22
C ASP A 50 12.59 4.72 -4.08
N HIS A 51 11.34 4.90 -3.62
CA HIS A 51 10.37 3.81 -3.50
C HIS A 51 9.96 3.22 -4.84
N GLU A 52 10.05 3.93 -5.97
CA GLU A 52 9.77 3.34 -7.28
C GLU A 52 10.71 2.15 -7.53
N ALA A 53 12.00 2.40 -7.62
CA ALA A 53 12.99 1.37 -7.93
C ALA A 53 12.96 0.26 -6.89
N ALA A 54 12.82 0.61 -5.61
CA ALA A 54 12.81 -0.35 -4.51
C ALA A 54 11.58 -1.28 -4.54
N LEU A 55 10.39 -0.76 -4.85
CA LEU A 55 9.17 -1.57 -4.97
C LEU A 55 9.18 -2.44 -6.22
N LEU A 56 9.65 -1.92 -7.35
CA LEU A 56 9.74 -2.69 -8.59
C LEU A 56 10.75 -3.83 -8.46
N ASP A 57 11.89 -3.58 -7.82
CA ASP A 57 12.88 -4.61 -7.48
C ASP A 57 12.29 -5.68 -6.53
N ALA A 58 11.67 -5.25 -5.42
CA ALA A 58 11.11 -6.18 -4.45
C ALA A 58 9.95 -7.00 -5.03
N ALA A 59 9.16 -6.43 -5.94
CA ALA A 59 8.09 -7.15 -6.64
C ALA A 59 8.63 -8.26 -7.54
N GLY A 60 9.76 -8.06 -8.21
CA GLY A 60 10.30 -8.99 -9.20
C GLY A 60 9.25 -9.39 -10.24
N ASP A 61 8.96 -10.69 -10.34
CA ASP A 61 7.94 -11.23 -11.25
C ASP A 61 6.50 -11.08 -10.73
N ALA A 62 6.28 -10.61 -9.49
CA ALA A 62 4.94 -10.39 -8.96
C ALA A 62 4.25 -9.21 -9.65
N GLU A 63 2.92 -9.19 -9.61
CA GLU A 63 2.12 -8.06 -10.08
C GLU A 63 1.99 -7.04 -8.94
N LEU A 64 2.62 -5.88 -9.07
CA LEU A 64 2.44 -4.75 -8.16
C LEU A 64 1.09 -4.06 -8.45
N VAL A 65 0.24 -3.92 -7.43
CA VAL A 65 -1.15 -3.46 -7.56
C VAL A 65 -1.53 -2.55 -6.39
N TRP A 66 -2.27 -1.49 -6.68
CA TRP A 66 -2.85 -0.61 -5.67
C TRP A 66 -3.95 -1.31 -4.87
N ALA A 67 -3.84 -1.30 -3.54
CA ALA A 67 -4.88 -1.70 -2.59
C ALA A 67 -5.17 -0.55 -1.62
N THR A 68 -5.52 0.61 -2.18
CA THR A 68 -5.60 1.88 -1.43
C THR A 68 -6.97 2.54 -1.53
N THR A 69 -7.32 3.34 -0.53
CA THR A 69 -8.51 4.20 -0.50
C THR A 69 -8.57 5.20 -1.65
N TRP A 70 -7.41 5.55 -2.23
CA TRP A 70 -7.31 6.42 -3.39
C TRP A 70 -7.88 5.79 -4.66
N GLY A 71 -8.00 4.46 -4.71
CA GLY A 71 -8.41 3.72 -5.90
C GLY A 71 -7.62 4.16 -7.14
N HIS A 72 -8.32 4.47 -8.22
CA HIS A 72 -7.70 4.93 -9.47
C HIS A 72 -6.99 6.29 -9.36
N GLN A 73 -7.29 7.12 -8.36
CA GLN A 73 -6.57 8.38 -8.17
C GLN A 73 -5.12 8.16 -7.77
N ALA A 74 -4.75 6.98 -7.24
CA ALA A 74 -3.36 6.63 -6.96
C ALA A 74 -2.49 6.72 -8.23
N ASN A 75 -3.01 6.30 -9.38
CA ASN A 75 -2.32 6.35 -10.67
C ASN A 75 -2.16 7.77 -11.25
N THR A 76 -2.93 8.75 -10.76
CA THR A 76 -2.87 10.14 -11.27
C THR A 76 -2.28 11.12 -10.27
N VAL A 77 -2.01 10.68 -9.04
CA VAL A 77 -1.49 11.51 -7.95
C VAL A 77 -0.24 10.90 -7.34
N VAL A 78 -0.38 9.75 -6.68
CA VAL A 78 0.71 9.15 -5.88
C VAL A 78 1.76 8.50 -6.77
N GLY A 79 1.36 7.66 -7.71
CA GLY A 79 2.26 6.94 -8.63
C GLY A 79 3.19 7.89 -9.39
N PRO A 80 2.67 8.90 -10.11
CA PRO A 80 3.51 9.87 -10.82
C PRO A 80 4.44 10.69 -9.92
N ALA A 81 4.07 10.90 -8.65
CA ALA A 81 4.90 11.66 -7.72
C ALA A 81 6.16 10.91 -7.27
N ILE A 82 6.14 9.58 -7.30
CA ILE A 82 7.31 8.73 -7.00
C ILE A 82 7.90 8.03 -8.21
N GLY A 83 7.27 8.11 -9.38
CA GLY A 83 7.76 7.51 -10.64
C GLY A 83 7.13 6.16 -11.00
N LEU A 84 6.23 5.61 -10.17
CA LEU A 84 5.58 4.34 -10.48
C LEU A 84 4.76 4.39 -11.79
N PRO A 85 4.77 3.31 -12.60
CA PRO A 85 3.89 3.21 -13.75
C PRO A 85 2.42 3.10 -13.31
N ASN A 86 1.50 3.19 -14.28
CA ASN A 86 0.10 2.88 -13.99
C ASN A 86 -0.04 1.42 -13.54
N LEU A 87 -0.51 1.23 -12.32
CA LEU A 87 -0.78 -0.08 -11.75
C LEU A 87 -2.27 -0.42 -11.83
N ARG A 88 -2.58 -1.70 -11.75
CA ARG A 88 -3.96 -2.11 -11.50
C ARG A 88 -4.39 -1.69 -10.10
N VAL A 89 -5.70 -1.65 -9.89
CA VAL A 89 -6.33 -1.21 -8.65
C VAL A 89 -7.26 -2.31 -8.17
N VAL A 90 -7.18 -2.65 -6.89
CA VAL A 90 -8.22 -3.41 -6.19
C VAL A 90 -9.37 -2.44 -5.89
N GLU A 91 -10.54 -2.69 -6.47
CA GLU A 91 -11.73 -1.87 -6.21
C GLU A 91 -12.33 -2.20 -4.84
N CYS A 92 -11.82 -1.52 -3.81
CA CYS A 92 -12.32 -1.61 -2.45
C CYS A 92 -13.62 -0.77 -2.32
N GLY A 93 -14.70 -1.37 -1.82
CA GLY A 93 -16.03 -0.73 -1.73
C GLY A 93 -16.10 0.40 -0.68
N SER A 94 -17.04 1.35 -0.80
CA SER A 94 -16.91 2.66 -0.15
C SER A 94 -17.03 2.73 1.39
N THR A 95 -17.51 1.72 2.13
CA THR A 95 -17.59 1.78 3.62
C THR A 95 -17.90 0.42 4.26
N GLY A 96 -17.20 0.04 5.35
CA GLY A 96 -17.51 -1.14 6.20
C GLY A 96 -16.32 -1.66 7.03
N GLY A 97 -16.58 -2.34 8.14
CA GLY A 97 -15.58 -2.79 9.15
C GLY A 97 -14.57 -3.89 8.74
N GLY A 98 -14.34 -4.08 7.43
CA GLY A 98 -13.41 -5.05 6.84
C GLY A 98 -13.23 -4.84 5.33
N TRP A 99 -13.48 -3.61 4.87
CA TRP A 99 -13.84 -3.29 3.49
C TRP A 99 -12.79 -3.62 2.41
N LYS A 100 -11.49 -3.54 2.73
CA LYS A 100 -10.42 -3.94 1.78
C LYS A 100 -10.28 -5.47 1.70
N TYR A 101 -10.39 -6.18 2.82
CA TYR A 101 -10.10 -7.63 2.89
C TYR A 101 -10.94 -8.47 1.92
N ASP A 102 -12.24 -8.21 1.81
CA ASP A 102 -13.10 -8.97 0.89
C ASP A 102 -12.78 -8.68 -0.59
N ALA A 103 -12.50 -7.42 -0.93
CA ALA A 103 -12.10 -7.03 -2.28
C ALA A 103 -10.74 -7.64 -2.64
N VAL A 104 -9.78 -7.58 -1.72
CA VAL A 104 -8.46 -8.19 -1.84
C VAL A 104 -8.56 -9.71 -1.98
N ALA A 105 -9.42 -10.37 -1.19
CA ALA A 105 -9.62 -11.83 -1.26
C ALA A 105 -10.12 -12.26 -2.64
N ARG A 106 -11.07 -11.51 -3.22
CA ARG A 106 -11.58 -11.75 -4.58
C ARG A 106 -10.53 -11.46 -5.64
N PHE A 107 -9.80 -10.35 -5.52
CA PHE A 107 -8.78 -9.96 -6.49
C PHE A 107 -7.61 -10.94 -6.55
N ALA A 108 -7.11 -11.37 -5.38
CA ALA A 108 -5.99 -12.29 -5.24
C ALA A 108 -6.45 -13.75 -5.07
N TRP A 109 -7.63 -14.11 -5.58
CA TRP A 109 -8.17 -15.47 -5.47
C TRP A 109 -7.17 -16.49 -6.01
N GLN A 110 -6.78 -17.45 -5.16
CA GLN A 110 -5.79 -18.51 -5.46
C GLN A 110 -4.39 -18.03 -5.90
N ARG A 111 -4.06 -16.74 -5.74
CA ARG A 111 -2.72 -16.20 -6.05
C ARG A 111 -1.91 -15.97 -4.78
N PRO A 112 -0.62 -16.33 -4.72
CA PRO A 112 0.26 -15.89 -3.64
C PRO A 112 0.20 -14.36 -3.47
N LEU A 113 0.20 -13.90 -2.22
CA LEU A 113 -0.08 -12.50 -1.89
C LEU A 113 0.87 -11.98 -0.82
N VAL A 114 1.47 -10.82 -1.06
CA VAL A 114 2.04 -9.96 -0.03
C VAL A 114 1.28 -8.64 -0.04
N TRP A 115 0.88 -8.13 1.12
CA TRP A 115 0.12 -6.89 1.23
C TRP A 115 0.77 -5.93 2.24
N LEU A 116 1.21 -4.77 1.76
CA LEU A 116 1.76 -3.66 2.53
C LEU A 116 0.65 -2.67 2.88
N ASP A 117 0.33 -2.52 4.16
CA ASP A 117 -0.74 -1.65 4.67
C ASP A 117 -0.48 -1.30 6.15
N ASP A 118 -0.96 -0.16 6.62
CA ASP A 118 -0.87 0.23 8.04
C ASP A 118 -2.14 -0.08 8.85
N ASP A 119 -3.29 -0.27 8.18
CA ASP A 119 -4.60 -0.38 8.81
C ASP A 119 -4.87 -1.76 9.44
N PHE A 120 -3.97 -2.73 9.33
CA PHE A 120 -4.25 -4.12 9.76
C PHE A 120 -4.72 -4.22 11.22
N ASP A 121 -4.15 -3.43 12.12
CA ASP A 121 -4.50 -3.44 13.54
C ASP A 121 -5.80 -2.70 13.87
N LEU A 122 -6.34 -1.91 12.94
CA LEU A 122 -7.69 -1.35 13.05
C LEU A 122 -8.77 -2.42 12.88
N TYR A 123 -8.42 -3.57 12.27
CA TYR A 123 -9.32 -4.66 11.95
C TYR A 123 -8.78 -6.03 12.37
N PRO A 124 -8.47 -6.25 13.67
CA PRO A 124 -7.75 -7.44 14.12
C PRO A 124 -8.47 -8.75 13.80
N THR A 125 -9.81 -8.79 13.92
CA THR A 125 -10.61 -9.97 13.55
C THR A 125 -10.51 -10.29 12.06
N ALA A 126 -10.52 -9.27 11.19
CA ALA A 126 -10.40 -9.48 9.75
C ALA A 126 -8.96 -9.85 9.35
N ARG A 127 -7.96 -9.19 9.96
CA ARG A 127 -6.53 -9.49 9.81
C ARG A 127 -6.24 -10.95 10.11
N ASP A 128 -6.71 -11.46 11.25
CA ASP A 128 -6.42 -12.84 11.69
C ASP A 128 -7.21 -13.86 10.84
N ALA A 129 -8.44 -13.54 10.45
CA ALA A 129 -9.27 -14.42 9.63
C ALA A 129 -8.81 -14.48 8.16
N PHE A 130 -8.15 -13.44 7.64
CA PHE A 130 -7.88 -13.32 6.21
C PHE A 130 -6.89 -14.37 5.68
N PRO A 131 -5.69 -14.59 6.26
CA PRO A 131 -4.82 -15.68 5.85
C PRO A 131 -5.48 -17.05 6.06
N ALA A 132 -6.20 -17.23 7.18
CA ALA A 132 -6.89 -18.49 7.48
C ALA A 132 -7.93 -18.87 6.42
N LYS A 133 -8.70 -17.91 5.91
CA LYS A 133 -9.68 -18.12 4.81
C LYS A 133 -9.02 -18.44 3.47
N ARG A 134 -7.76 -18.07 3.29
CA ARG A 134 -6.98 -18.31 2.07
C ARG A 134 -6.23 -19.64 2.09
N ALA A 135 -6.37 -20.41 3.18
CA ALA A 135 -5.86 -21.78 3.34
C ALA A 135 -4.38 -21.89 2.91
N ASP A 136 -4.06 -22.84 2.00
CA ASP A 136 -2.69 -23.15 1.57
C ASP A 136 -2.10 -22.15 0.55
N VAL A 137 -2.78 -21.03 0.28
CA VAL A 137 -2.25 -20.00 -0.63
C VAL A 137 -1.32 -19.07 0.15
N PRO A 138 -0.01 -19.01 -0.18
CA PRO A 138 0.94 -18.18 0.54
C PRO A 138 0.46 -16.73 0.64
N THR A 139 0.30 -16.24 1.87
CA THR A 139 -0.27 -14.92 2.15
C THR A 139 0.51 -14.27 3.28
N ALA A 140 1.08 -13.10 3.03
CA ALA A 140 1.76 -12.27 4.03
C ALA A 140 1.07 -10.91 4.15
N LEU A 141 0.74 -10.51 5.38
CA LEU A 141 0.27 -9.18 5.72
C LEU A 141 1.43 -8.45 6.39
N VAL A 142 2.04 -7.51 5.67
CA VAL A 142 3.23 -6.79 6.10
C VAL A 142 2.79 -5.42 6.62
N ARG A 143 2.65 -5.33 7.95
CA ARG A 143 2.23 -4.09 8.61
C ARG A 143 3.32 -3.03 8.48
N VAL A 144 2.98 -1.89 7.91
CA VAL A 144 3.88 -0.72 7.85
C VAL A 144 3.45 0.31 8.89
N ASP A 145 4.37 0.79 9.73
CA ASP A 145 4.04 1.86 10.68
C ASP A 145 3.85 3.20 9.94
N PRO A 146 2.70 3.89 10.11
CA PRO A 146 2.43 5.14 9.39
C PRO A 146 3.29 6.31 9.89
N ARG A 147 4.15 6.11 10.89
CA ARG A 147 5.17 7.08 11.32
C ARG A 147 6.48 6.94 10.58
N THR A 148 6.80 5.75 10.07
CA THR A 148 8.08 5.48 9.39
C THR A 148 7.91 5.29 7.90
N GLY A 149 6.76 4.78 7.46
CA GLY A 149 6.55 4.35 6.09
C GLY A 149 7.36 3.10 5.75
N LEU A 150 7.43 2.79 4.45
CA LEU A 150 8.20 1.66 3.94
C LEU A 150 9.68 1.79 4.31
N THR A 151 10.28 0.64 4.57
CA THR A 151 11.69 0.49 4.96
C THR A 151 12.27 -0.70 4.21
N GLU A 152 13.59 -0.82 4.22
CA GLU A 152 14.25 -1.99 3.63
C GLU A 152 13.82 -3.30 4.29
N GLU A 153 13.47 -3.29 5.59
CA GLU A 153 12.96 -4.50 6.28
C GLU A 153 11.66 -5.00 5.66
N HIS A 154 10.72 -4.09 5.34
CA HIS A 154 9.48 -4.44 4.66
C HIS A 154 9.75 -4.97 3.25
N LEU A 155 10.68 -4.36 2.51
CA LEU A 155 11.05 -4.82 1.16
C LEU A 155 11.76 -6.17 1.18
N ALA A 156 12.59 -6.44 2.19
CA ALA A 156 13.20 -7.74 2.40
C ALA A 156 12.14 -8.82 2.72
N GLU A 157 11.11 -8.47 3.49
CA GLU A 157 9.98 -9.36 3.74
C GLU A 157 9.19 -9.67 2.46
N VAL A 158 8.94 -8.66 1.63
CA VAL A 158 8.34 -8.84 0.30
C VAL A 158 9.14 -9.85 -0.53
N ARG A 159 10.47 -9.63 -0.68
CA ARG A 159 11.33 -10.53 -1.45
C ARG A 159 11.31 -11.96 -0.89
N ARG A 160 11.34 -12.12 0.44
CA ARG A 160 11.29 -13.44 1.11
C ARG A 160 9.99 -14.21 0.83
N HIS A 161 8.87 -13.52 0.68
CA HIS A 161 7.57 -14.14 0.45
C HIS A 161 7.21 -14.33 -1.03
N LEU A 162 7.92 -13.65 -1.94
CA LEU A 162 7.70 -13.72 -3.38
C LEU A 162 8.76 -14.53 -4.16
N ALA A 163 9.89 -14.88 -3.51
CA ALA A 163 10.89 -15.81 -4.02
C ALA A 163 10.37 -17.26 -4.05
#